data_AF-A0A4S3JHN2-F1
#
_entry.id   AF-A0A4S3JHN2-F1
#
_cell.length_a   1.000
_cell.length_b   1.000
_cell.length_c   1.000
_cell.angle_alpha   90.00
_cell.angle_beta   90.00
_cell.angle_gamma   90.00
#
_symmetry.space_group_name_H-M   'P 1'
#
loop_
_entity.id
_entity.type
_entity.pdbx_description
1 polymer ?
#
loop_
_entity_poly.entity_id
_entity_poly.type
_entity_poly.pdbx_seq_one_letter_code
_entity_poly.pdbx_strand_id
1 'polypeptide(L)'
;MHDYVVQRFRQASYDPRAKWRNDPRRQTALRRAAHEKLCLLQRANEGYIRPLEKVLRLSYGRKGRKRRELLTAMLIPELPTDHSAVENMIQKPAMFEDGWMPPSIMMDLLRSQRHSGVGGQLNIRQIKELAPVIPTENSWGKPLSASRRARIRKKWYYKALENLLPPLPDAELRILDGLISKTVPWSPPKKRKPVGVRSEPAPSLDATFLTDGPQKDPTFRKYINGRPHTITRRFMERMWRRISNLVPRMTIMIMAFSKDLMKTAK
;
A
#
# COMPACT_ATOMS: atom_id res chain seq x y z
N MET A 1 -5.98 2.97 9.15
CA MET A 1 -7.16 2.91 8.25
C MET A 1 -8.34 3.68 8.81
N HIS A 2 -8.61 3.58 10.12
CA HIS A 2 -9.63 4.40 10.78
C HIS A 2 -9.44 5.90 10.52
N ASP A 3 -8.27 6.45 10.84
CA ASP A 3 -7.98 7.88 10.65
C ASP A 3 -8.10 8.32 9.20
N TYR A 4 -7.70 7.47 8.26
CA TYR A 4 -7.86 7.74 6.84
C TYR A 4 -9.34 7.88 6.44
N VAL A 5 -10.22 7.04 6.97
CA VAL A 5 -11.66 7.12 6.72
C VAL A 5 -12.20 8.40 7.36
N VAL A 6 -11.88 8.66 8.63
CA VAL A 6 -12.33 9.84 9.38
C VAL A 6 -11.87 11.13 8.69
N GLN A 7 -10.57 11.25 8.38
CA GLN A 7 -10.01 12.41 7.68
C GLN A 7 -10.67 12.63 6.33
N ARG A 8 -10.97 11.56 5.56
CA ARG A 8 -11.66 11.72 4.27
C ARG A 8 -13.06 12.31 4.43
N PHE A 9 -13.83 11.81 5.39
CA PHE A 9 -15.16 12.35 5.67
C PHE A 9 -15.08 13.79 6.17
N ARG A 10 -14.14 14.09 7.08
CA ARG A 10 -13.86 15.45 7.54
C ARG A 10 -13.47 16.38 6.38
N GLN A 11 -12.55 15.97 5.51
CA GLN A 11 -12.14 16.77 4.35
C GLN A 11 -13.32 17.03 3.40
N ALA A 12 -14.19 16.04 3.19
CA ALA A 12 -15.39 16.22 2.38
C ALA A 12 -16.43 17.13 3.06
N SER A 13 -16.53 17.09 4.39
CA SER A 13 -17.47 17.91 5.17
C SER A 13 -16.97 19.33 5.45
N TYR A 14 -15.67 19.58 5.44
CA TYR A 14 -15.06 20.88 5.72
C TYR A 14 -14.63 21.62 4.45
N ASP A 15 -14.95 21.15 3.24
CA ASP A 15 -14.56 21.86 2.02
C ASP A 15 -15.17 23.28 2.03
N PRO A 16 -14.33 24.34 2.10
CA PRO A 16 -14.78 25.72 2.24
C PRO A 16 -15.46 26.22 0.96
N ARG A 17 -15.28 25.52 -0.16
CA ARG A 17 -15.89 25.90 -1.43
C ARG A 17 -17.31 25.33 -1.52
N ALA A 18 -18.29 26.08 -1.00
CA ALA A 18 -19.72 25.69 -0.95
C ALA A 18 -20.28 25.16 -2.28
N LYS A 19 -19.86 25.72 -3.42
CA LYS A 19 -20.25 25.29 -4.78
C LYS A 19 -19.98 23.79 -5.05
N TRP A 20 -18.90 23.24 -4.49
CA TRP A 20 -18.52 21.84 -4.72
C TRP A 20 -19.12 20.88 -3.71
N ARG A 21 -19.62 21.37 -2.57
CA ARG A 21 -20.32 20.56 -1.57
C ARG A 21 -21.63 20.03 -2.13
N ASN A 22 -22.33 20.86 -2.90
CA ASN A 22 -23.65 20.56 -3.45
C ASN A 22 -23.59 20.03 -4.90
N ASP A 23 -22.40 19.86 -5.49
CA ASP A 23 -22.26 19.30 -6.82
C ASP A 23 -22.70 17.81 -6.84
N PRO A 24 -23.79 17.46 -7.55
CA PRO A 24 -24.32 16.09 -7.58
C PRO A 24 -23.31 15.08 -8.15
N ARG A 25 -22.48 15.49 -9.11
CA ARG A 25 -21.48 14.60 -9.73
C ARG A 25 -20.42 14.21 -8.71
N ARG A 26 -19.92 15.19 -7.96
CA ARG A 26 -18.97 14.98 -6.87
C ARG A 26 -19.58 14.13 -5.75
N GLN A 27 -20.81 14.42 -5.31
CA GLN A 27 -21.47 13.62 -4.28
C GLN A 27 -21.65 12.16 -4.70
N THR A 28 -22.05 11.92 -5.95
CA THR A 28 -22.17 10.58 -6.52
C THR A 28 -20.83 9.86 -6.53
N ALA A 29 -19.75 10.53 -6.96
CA ALA A 29 -18.40 9.97 -6.95
C ALA A 29 -17.90 9.65 -5.52
N LEU A 30 -18.17 10.53 -4.56
CA LEU A 30 -17.84 10.31 -3.14
C LEU A 30 -18.60 9.13 -2.56
N ARG A 31 -19.91 9.02 -2.83
CA ARG A 31 -20.76 7.90 -2.40
C ARG A 31 -20.27 6.58 -3.00
N ARG A 32 -20.02 6.52 -4.31
CA ARG A 32 -19.47 5.32 -4.98
C ARG A 32 -18.17 4.89 -4.32
N ALA A 33 -17.22 5.81 -4.18
CA ALA A 33 -15.92 5.52 -3.58
C ALA A 33 -15.98 5.27 -2.04
N ALA A 34 -17.07 5.63 -1.36
CA ALA A 34 -17.32 5.24 0.03
C ALA A 34 -17.86 3.81 0.09
N HIS A 35 -18.83 3.49 -0.78
CA HIS A 35 -19.42 2.16 -0.87
C HIS A 35 -18.39 1.11 -1.26
N GLU A 36 -17.53 1.39 -2.25
CA GLU A 36 -16.42 0.49 -2.62
C GLU A 36 -15.50 0.15 -1.44
N LYS A 37 -15.19 1.14 -0.59
CA LYS A 37 -14.35 0.93 0.60
C LYS A 37 -15.08 0.15 1.68
N LEU A 38 -16.37 0.44 1.88
CA LEU A 38 -17.22 -0.29 2.81
C LEU A 38 -17.32 -1.76 2.39
N CYS A 39 -17.63 -2.06 1.13
CA CYS A 39 -17.68 -3.42 0.62
C CYS A 39 -16.33 -4.14 0.75
N LEU A 40 -15.22 -3.42 0.52
CA LEU A 40 -13.89 -3.96 0.73
C LEU A 40 -13.63 -4.36 2.20
N LEU A 41 -14.07 -3.54 3.16
CA LEU A 41 -13.94 -3.84 4.58
C LEU A 41 -14.86 -4.98 5.03
N GLN A 42 -16.11 -5.00 4.55
CA GLN A 42 -17.05 -6.09 4.82
C GLN A 42 -16.50 -7.43 4.33
N ARG A 43 -16.03 -7.50 3.08
CA ARG A 43 -15.43 -8.71 2.52
C ARG A 43 -14.14 -9.12 3.23
N ALA A 44 -13.33 -8.16 3.68
CA ALA A 44 -12.16 -8.47 4.49
C ALA A 44 -12.57 -9.11 5.83
N ASN A 45 -13.62 -8.61 6.48
CA ASN A 45 -14.17 -9.15 7.73
C ASN A 45 -14.89 -10.50 7.55
N GLU A 46 -15.42 -10.77 6.36
CA GLU A 46 -15.94 -12.09 5.97
C GLU A 46 -14.82 -13.11 5.71
N GLY A 47 -13.56 -12.66 5.62
CA GLY A 47 -12.39 -13.51 5.47
C GLY A 47 -12.00 -13.81 4.03
N TYR A 48 -12.44 -13.00 3.06
CA TYR A 48 -11.89 -13.07 1.71
C TYR A 48 -10.42 -12.63 1.70
N ILE A 49 -9.51 -13.47 1.20
CA ILE A 49 -8.06 -13.22 1.22
C ILE A 49 -7.68 -11.92 0.50
N ARG A 50 -8.13 -11.72 -0.74
CA ARG A 50 -7.70 -10.57 -1.56
C ARG A 50 -8.14 -9.22 -0.95
N PRO A 51 -9.40 -9.04 -0.51
CA PRO A 51 -9.80 -7.86 0.25
C PRO A 51 -9.01 -7.66 1.54
N LEU A 52 -8.82 -8.71 2.34
CA LEU A 52 -8.07 -8.62 3.60
C LEU A 52 -6.61 -8.22 3.39
N GLU A 53 -5.92 -8.87 2.44
CA GLU A 53 -4.56 -8.53 2.06
C GLU A 53 -4.47 -7.07 1.56
N LYS A 54 -5.47 -6.61 0.79
CA LYS A 54 -5.54 -5.21 0.36
C LYS A 54 -5.71 -4.25 1.53
N VAL A 55 -6.55 -4.57 2.53
CA VAL A 55 -6.69 -3.77 3.76
C VAL A 55 -5.37 -3.69 4.51
N LEU A 56 -4.68 -4.81 4.68
CA LEU A 56 -3.42 -4.86 5.41
C LEU A 56 -2.30 -4.11 4.68
N ARG A 57 -2.23 -4.22 3.34
CA ARG A 57 -1.30 -3.40 2.53
C ARG A 57 -1.59 -1.91 2.66
N LEU A 58 -2.85 -1.50 2.81
CA LEU A 58 -3.20 -0.10 3.07
C LEU A 58 -2.82 0.33 4.50
N SER A 59 -3.03 -0.53 5.50
CA SER A 59 -2.74 -0.22 6.90
C SER A 59 -1.25 -0.09 7.19
N TYR A 60 -0.41 -0.93 6.58
CA TYR A 60 1.05 -0.92 6.71
C TYR A 60 1.75 -0.13 5.59
N GLY A 61 1.04 0.77 4.91
CA GLY A 61 1.67 1.66 3.93
C GLY A 61 2.38 0.97 2.77
N ARG A 62 1.98 -0.25 2.39
CA ARG A 62 2.44 -0.91 1.14
C ARG A 62 1.65 -0.41 -0.08
N LYS A 63 0.50 0.24 0.16
CA LYS A 63 -0.35 0.86 -0.86
C LYS A 63 -1.02 2.12 -0.33
N GLY A 64 -1.45 3.00 -1.24
CA GLY A 64 -2.34 4.11 -0.94
C GLY A 64 -1.63 5.32 -0.32
N ARG A 65 -2.36 6.07 0.51
CA ARG A 65 -1.92 7.35 1.08
C ARG A 65 -0.76 7.19 2.07
N LYS A 66 -0.88 6.28 3.03
CA LYS A 66 0.17 6.03 4.04
C LYS A 66 1.53 5.70 3.43
N ARG A 67 1.54 4.95 2.33
CA ARG A 67 2.78 4.69 1.55
C ARG A 67 3.43 5.97 1.06
N ARG A 68 2.62 6.90 0.52
CA ARG A 68 3.10 8.19 0.03
C ARG A 68 3.62 9.03 1.19
N GLU A 69 2.93 9.04 2.33
CA GLU A 69 3.36 9.77 3.53
C GLU A 69 4.73 9.25 4.03
N LEU A 70 4.90 7.93 4.13
CA LEU A 70 6.19 7.33 4.49
C LEU A 70 7.30 7.65 3.47
N LEU A 71 6.99 7.56 2.18
CA LEU A 71 7.97 7.90 1.14
C LEU A 71 8.31 9.39 1.14
N THR A 72 7.33 10.27 1.31
CA THR A 72 7.56 11.70 1.39
C THR A 72 8.46 12.01 2.58
N ALA A 73 8.19 11.45 3.76
CA ALA A 73 9.04 11.66 4.94
C ALA A 73 10.51 11.25 4.71
N MET A 74 10.76 10.19 3.93
CA MET A 74 12.11 9.71 3.62
C MET A 74 12.80 10.45 2.48
N LEU A 75 12.05 11.07 1.57
CA LEU A 75 12.57 11.76 0.40
C LEU A 75 12.69 13.27 0.62
N ILE A 76 12.38 13.77 1.84
CA ILE A 76 12.67 15.16 2.20
C ILE A 76 14.20 15.34 2.12
N PRO A 77 14.69 16.24 1.26
CA PRO A 77 16.11 16.54 1.21
C PRO A 77 16.53 17.16 2.55
N GLU A 78 17.70 16.74 3.05
CA GLU A 78 18.30 17.37 4.23
C GLU A 78 18.52 18.86 3.93
N LEU A 79 18.11 19.71 4.87
CA LEU A 79 18.31 21.15 4.73
C LEU A 79 19.82 21.42 4.74
N PRO A 80 20.35 22.16 3.76
CA PRO A 80 21.76 22.51 3.74
C PRO A 80 22.08 23.34 4.99
N THR A 81 23.05 22.87 5.79
CA THR A 81 23.50 23.57 7.00
C THR A 81 24.48 24.70 6.65
N ASP A 82 25.27 24.50 5.59
CA ASP A 82 26.37 25.40 5.21
C ASP A 82 26.11 26.15 3.90
N HIS A 83 26.71 27.33 3.75
CA HIS A 83 26.65 28.14 2.52
C HIS A 83 27.20 27.38 1.29
N SER A 84 28.32 26.68 1.46
CA SER A 84 28.93 25.86 0.40
C SER A 84 28.00 24.71 -0.04
N ALA A 85 27.21 24.14 0.87
CA ALA A 85 26.21 23.13 0.53
C ALA A 85 25.07 23.71 -0.32
N VAL A 86 24.68 24.97 -0.08
CA VAL A 86 23.69 25.68 -0.90
C VAL A 86 24.22 25.93 -2.31
N GLU A 87 25.45 26.42 -2.45
CA GLU A 87 26.10 26.62 -3.75
C GLU A 87 26.13 25.32 -4.58
N ASN A 88 26.51 24.22 -3.94
CA ASN A 88 26.49 22.89 -4.54
C ASN A 88 25.08 22.42 -4.92
N MET A 89 24.03 22.90 -4.25
CA MET A 89 22.64 22.62 -4.65
C MET A 89 22.19 23.44 -5.85
N ILE A 90 22.66 24.69 -5.99
CA ILE A 90 22.36 25.55 -7.13
C ILE A 90 23.01 25.02 -8.41
N GLN A 91 24.22 24.46 -8.30
CA GLN A 91 24.92 23.86 -9.45
C GLN A 91 24.28 22.56 -9.95
N LYS A 92 23.45 21.88 -9.15
CA LYS A 92 22.79 20.64 -9.57
C LYS A 92 21.73 20.92 -10.63
N PRO A 93 21.61 20.08 -11.67
CA PRO A 93 20.61 20.25 -12.72
C PRO A 93 19.21 20.20 -12.12
N ALA A 94 18.28 20.93 -12.73
CA ALA A 94 16.91 20.97 -12.23
C ALA A 94 16.23 19.60 -12.36
N MET A 95 15.14 19.42 -11.62
CA MET A 95 14.47 18.12 -11.54
C MET A 95 14.02 17.63 -12.93
N PHE A 96 14.51 16.45 -13.32
CA PHE A 96 14.29 15.78 -14.61
C PHE A 96 15.05 16.34 -15.83
N GLU A 97 15.93 17.30 -15.63
CA GLU A 97 16.83 17.76 -16.69
C GLU A 97 17.88 16.72 -17.05
N ASP A 98 18.67 17.02 -18.08
CA ASP A 98 19.80 16.18 -18.46
C ASP A 98 20.86 16.20 -17.35
N GLY A 99 21.39 15.04 -16.99
CA GLY A 99 22.29 14.89 -15.83
C GLY A 99 21.59 14.79 -14.47
N TRP A 100 20.27 15.00 -14.39
CA TRP A 100 19.55 14.82 -13.13
C TRP A 100 19.54 13.34 -12.69
N MET A 101 19.94 13.11 -11.44
CA MET A 101 19.90 11.80 -10.80
C MET A 101 18.84 11.78 -9.68
N PRO A 102 18.07 10.68 -9.55
CA PRO A 102 17.16 10.53 -8.42
C PRO A 102 17.92 10.42 -7.09
N PRO A 103 17.27 10.72 -5.95
CA PRO A 103 17.89 10.59 -4.63
C PRO A 103 18.52 9.20 -4.41
N SER A 104 19.71 9.15 -3.81
CA SER A 104 20.44 7.90 -3.56
C SER A 104 19.62 6.90 -2.75
N ILE A 105 18.95 7.37 -1.68
CA ILE A 105 18.06 6.57 -0.83
C ILE A 105 17.02 5.82 -1.65
N MET A 106 16.41 6.49 -2.64
CA MET A 106 15.44 5.87 -3.53
C MET A 106 16.07 4.76 -4.37
N MET A 107 17.25 5.01 -4.91
CA MET A 107 17.98 4.04 -5.74
C MET A 107 18.42 2.81 -4.93
N ASP A 108 18.86 3.02 -3.69
CA ASP A 108 19.27 1.95 -2.77
C ASP A 108 18.10 1.03 -2.42
N LEU A 109 16.95 1.64 -2.10
CA LEU A 109 15.72 0.89 -1.85
C LEU A 109 15.26 0.12 -3.09
N LEU A 110 15.34 0.71 -4.29
CA LEU A 110 15.01 0.02 -5.54
C LEU A 110 15.94 -1.17 -5.81
N ARG A 111 17.25 -0.98 -5.60
CA ARG A 111 18.23 -2.07 -5.69
C ARG A 111 17.89 -3.18 -4.71
N SER A 112 17.67 -2.88 -3.44
CA SER A 112 17.30 -3.90 -2.43
C SER A 112 16.01 -4.63 -2.80
N GLN A 113 14.97 -3.89 -3.22
CA GLN A 113 13.67 -4.47 -3.59
C GLN A 113 13.78 -5.43 -4.79
N ARG A 114 14.68 -5.17 -5.74
CA ARG A 114 14.95 -6.06 -6.88
C ARG A 114 15.58 -7.39 -6.44
N HIS A 115 16.50 -7.36 -5.48
CA HIS A 115 17.17 -8.56 -4.96
C HIS A 115 16.28 -9.41 -4.06
N SER A 116 15.27 -8.81 -3.41
CA SER A 116 14.40 -9.52 -2.46
C SER A 116 13.53 -10.62 -3.09
N GLY A 117 13.23 -10.59 -4.40
CA GLY A 117 12.42 -11.62 -5.09
C GLY A 117 10.94 -11.73 -4.66
N VAL A 118 10.56 -11.10 -3.54
CA VAL A 118 9.21 -11.19 -2.93
C VAL A 118 8.11 -10.58 -3.82
N GLY A 119 8.45 -9.62 -4.69
CA GLY A 119 7.45 -8.93 -5.51
C GLY A 119 6.70 -9.85 -6.48
N GLY A 120 7.38 -10.85 -7.06
CA GLY A 120 6.76 -11.84 -7.93
C GLY A 120 5.74 -12.72 -7.19
N GLN A 121 6.12 -13.21 -6.01
CA GLN A 121 5.26 -14.10 -5.19
C GLN A 121 3.97 -13.43 -4.70
N LEU A 122 4.03 -12.11 -4.48
CA LEU A 122 2.91 -11.33 -3.92
C LEU A 122 2.17 -10.51 -4.99
N ASN A 123 2.40 -10.78 -6.29
CA ASN A 123 1.79 -10.06 -7.41
C ASN A 123 1.94 -8.53 -7.28
N ILE A 124 3.11 -8.09 -6.84
CA ILE A 124 3.43 -6.67 -6.71
C ILE A 124 4.20 -6.25 -7.95
N ARG A 125 3.75 -5.14 -8.54
CA ARG A 125 4.44 -4.53 -9.67
C ARG A 125 5.80 -4.03 -9.19
N GLN A 126 6.87 -4.58 -9.74
CA GLN A 126 8.23 -4.09 -9.55
C GLN A 126 8.67 -3.36 -10.82
N ILE A 127 9.59 -2.41 -10.66
CA ILE A 127 10.24 -1.78 -11.80
C ILE A 127 11.34 -2.73 -12.29
N LYS A 128 11.38 -2.96 -13.60
CA LYS A 128 12.43 -3.78 -14.22
C LYS A 128 13.74 -3.01 -14.34
N GLU A 129 13.65 -1.74 -14.75
CA GLU A 129 14.79 -0.88 -15.07
C GLU A 129 15.02 0.14 -13.95
N LEU A 130 16.26 0.20 -13.46
CA LEU A 130 16.70 1.15 -12.44
C LEU A 130 16.93 2.56 -13.00
N ALA A 131 16.90 2.73 -14.33
CA ALA A 131 17.08 4.01 -15.00
C ALA A 131 16.04 4.15 -16.12
N PRO A 132 15.68 5.39 -16.51
CA PRO A 132 14.78 5.61 -17.64
C PRO A 132 15.45 5.21 -18.95
N VAL A 133 14.80 4.34 -19.73
CA VAL A 133 15.22 4.06 -21.11
C VAL A 133 14.83 5.24 -21.99
N ILE A 134 15.82 6.04 -22.35
CA ILE A 134 15.68 7.21 -23.21
C ILE A 134 16.34 6.86 -24.55
N PRO A 135 15.58 6.76 -25.66
CA PRO A 135 16.19 6.54 -26.97
C PRO A 135 16.99 7.79 -27.38
N THR A 136 18.06 7.57 -28.13
CA THR A 136 18.91 8.64 -28.68
C THR A 136 18.14 9.49 -29.69
N GLU A 137 17.43 8.81 -30.59
CA GLU A 137 16.78 9.43 -31.74
C GLU A 137 15.24 9.29 -31.69
N ASN A 138 14.57 10.18 -32.41
CA ASN A 138 13.14 10.11 -32.68
C ASN A 138 12.84 9.28 -33.93
N SER A 139 11.56 9.13 -34.29
CA SER A 139 11.12 8.38 -35.49
C SER A 139 11.64 8.96 -36.82
N TRP A 140 12.20 10.17 -36.82
CA TRP A 140 12.78 10.84 -37.99
C TRP A 140 14.32 10.89 -37.92
N GLY A 141 14.97 10.11 -37.05
CA GLY A 141 16.44 10.07 -36.93
C GLY A 141 17.07 11.33 -36.31
N LYS A 142 16.27 12.23 -35.73
CA LYS A 142 16.76 13.45 -35.05
C LYS A 142 16.92 13.18 -33.55
N PRO A 143 17.81 13.88 -32.83
CA PRO A 143 17.90 13.76 -31.38
C PRO A 143 16.56 14.12 -30.72
N LEU A 144 16.23 13.44 -29.62
CA LEU A 144 15.04 13.79 -28.84
C LEU A 144 15.10 15.25 -28.37
N SER A 145 13.95 15.91 -28.25
CA SER A 145 13.88 17.22 -27.60
C SER A 145 14.10 17.10 -26.08
N ALA A 146 14.67 18.14 -25.47
CA ALA A 146 14.92 18.19 -24.01
C ALA A 146 13.63 17.92 -23.21
N SER A 147 12.51 18.55 -23.61
CA SER A 147 11.20 18.35 -22.99
C SER A 147 10.72 16.89 -23.06
N ARG A 148 11.03 16.18 -24.16
CA ARG A 148 10.67 14.76 -24.30
C ARG A 148 11.50 13.90 -23.37
N ARG A 149 12.82 14.12 -23.27
CA ARG A 149 13.70 13.43 -22.32
C ARG A 149 13.23 13.64 -20.87
N ALA A 150 12.96 14.89 -20.48
CA ALA A 150 12.46 15.23 -19.16
C ALA A 150 11.12 14.55 -18.85
N ARG A 151 10.19 14.48 -19.82
CA ARG A 151 8.91 13.76 -19.64
C ARG A 151 9.11 12.26 -19.46
N ILE A 152 10.06 11.63 -20.16
CA ILE A 152 10.40 10.22 -19.99
C ILE A 152 10.95 9.99 -18.58
N ARG A 153 11.90 10.82 -18.12
CA ARG A 153 12.44 10.77 -16.75
C ARG A 153 11.34 10.93 -15.70
N LYS A 154 10.48 11.93 -15.85
CA LYS A 154 9.34 12.19 -14.97
C LYS A 154 8.40 10.99 -14.89
N LYS A 155 8.04 10.39 -16.03
CA LYS A 155 7.18 9.20 -16.10
C LYS A 155 7.83 8.01 -15.40
N TRP A 156 9.12 7.77 -15.65
CA TRP A 156 9.87 6.70 -14.99
C TRP A 156 9.93 6.94 -13.47
N TYR A 157 10.26 8.15 -13.04
CA TYR A 157 10.37 8.52 -11.62
C TYR A 157 9.06 8.32 -10.86
N TYR A 158 7.92 8.78 -11.39
CA TYR A 158 6.64 8.54 -10.71
C TYR A 158 6.23 7.07 -10.72
N LYS A 159 6.47 6.35 -11.83
CA LYS A 159 6.28 4.89 -11.86
C LYS A 159 7.17 4.21 -10.81
N ALA A 160 8.35 4.75 -10.57
CA ALA A 160 9.25 4.23 -9.57
C ALA A 160 8.75 4.49 -8.15
N LEU A 161 8.38 5.73 -7.86
CA LEU A 161 7.72 6.11 -6.62
C LEU A 161 6.38 5.40 -6.38
N GLU A 162 5.70 4.89 -7.41
CA GLU A 162 4.48 4.09 -7.25
C GLU A 162 4.73 2.67 -6.76
N ASN A 163 5.86 2.07 -7.17
CA ASN A 163 6.21 0.68 -6.90
C ASN A 163 7.21 0.52 -5.75
N LEU A 164 7.83 1.63 -5.32
CA LEU A 164 8.74 1.66 -4.19
C LEU A 164 8.02 1.32 -2.88
N LEU A 165 8.64 0.45 -2.08
CA LEU A 165 8.16 0.04 -0.77
C LEU A 165 9.01 0.72 0.31
N PRO A 166 8.46 1.68 1.08
CA PRO A 166 9.21 2.32 2.16
C PRO A 166 9.42 1.35 3.34
N PRO A 167 10.51 1.45 4.12
CA PRO A 167 10.56 0.86 5.46
C PRO A 167 9.39 1.31 6.32
N LEU A 168 9.03 0.47 7.29
CA LEU A 168 7.99 0.79 8.27
C LEU A 168 8.62 1.48 9.50
N PRO A 169 7.86 2.32 10.21
CA PRO A 169 8.28 2.83 11.52
C PRO A 169 8.49 1.67 12.51
N ASP A 170 9.48 1.79 13.39
CA ASP A 170 9.90 0.74 14.32
C ASP A 170 8.77 0.29 15.25
N ALA A 171 7.90 1.22 15.69
CA ALA A 171 6.76 0.88 16.52
C ALA A 171 5.80 -0.09 15.82
N GLU A 172 5.51 0.13 14.53
CA GLU A 172 4.64 -0.74 13.75
C GLU A 172 5.32 -2.07 13.41
N LEU A 173 6.63 -2.05 13.19
CA LEU A 173 7.45 -3.25 12.99
C LEU A 173 7.40 -4.16 14.21
N ARG A 174 7.62 -3.61 15.41
CA ARG A 174 7.55 -4.37 16.67
C ARG A 174 6.18 -5.02 16.87
N ILE A 175 5.11 -4.30 16.55
CA ILE A 175 3.75 -4.86 16.59
C ILE A 175 3.60 -5.99 15.57
N LEU A 176 4.05 -5.80 14.32
CA LEU A 176 3.93 -6.81 13.27
C LEU A 176 4.72 -8.08 13.61
N ASP A 177 5.97 -7.93 14.07
CA ASP A 177 6.81 -9.04 14.50
C ASP A 177 6.25 -9.72 15.76
N GLY A 178 5.69 -8.95 16.70
CA GLY A 178 4.98 -9.48 17.86
C GLY A 178 3.73 -10.29 17.52
N LEU A 179 2.98 -9.84 16.50
CA LEU A 179 1.85 -10.58 15.95
C LEU A 179 2.27 -11.85 15.17
N ILE A 180 3.49 -11.90 14.64
CA ILE A 180 4.00 -13.11 13.97
C ILE A 180 4.55 -14.12 14.99
N SER A 181 5.25 -13.62 16.01
CA SER A 181 5.87 -14.41 17.08
C SER A 181 4.90 -14.83 18.18
N LYS A 182 3.67 -14.31 18.19
CA LYS A 182 2.63 -14.55 19.21
C LYS A 182 2.93 -13.96 20.59
N THR A 183 3.85 -13.02 20.69
CA THR A 183 4.05 -12.25 21.92
C THR A 183 2.88 -11.29 22.18
N VAL A 184 2.32 -10.71 21.11
CA VAL A 184 1.16 -9.83 21.20
C VAL A 184 -0.12 -10.65 21.06
N PRO A 185 -1.03 -10.62 22.05
CA PRO A 185 -2.30 -11.32 21.96
C PRO A 185 -3.15 -10.71 20.85
N TRP A 186 -3.84 -11.58 20.12
CA TRP A 186 -4.76 -11.17 19.06
C TRP A 186 -6.06 -11.94 19.18
N SER A 187 -7.15 -11.20 19.20
CA SER A 187 -8.50 -11.76 19.13
C SER A 187 -9.12 -11.49 17.77
N PRO A 188 -9.92 -12.43 17.21
CA PRO A 188 -10.66 -12.19 15.99
C PRO A 188 -11.64 -11.02 16.18
N PRO A 189 -11.90 -10.21 15.13
CA PRO A 189 -12.83 -9.09 15.23
C PRO A 189 -14.25 -9.61 15.51
N LYS A 190 -14.85 -9.18 16.62
CA LYS A 190 -16.24 -9.50 16.97
C LYS A 190 -17.18 -8.76 16.02
N LYS A 191 -18.03 -9.49 15.30
CA LYS A 191 -19.08 -8.90 14.46
C LYS A 191 -20.11 -8.21 15.36
N ARG A 192 -20.42 -6.94 15.08
CA ARG A 192 -21.57 -6.27 15.70
C ARG A 192 -22.84 -6.92 15.15
N LYS A 193 -23.71 -7.41 16.03
CA LYS A 193 -25.07 -7.82 15.64
C LYS A 193 -25.92 -6.55 15.52
N PRO A 194 -26.72 -6.38 14.46
CA PRO A 194 -27.69 -5.29 14.40
C PRO A 194 -28.68 -5.46 15.57
N VAL A 195 -28.87 -4.40 16.34
CA VAL A 195 -29.82 -4.38 17.46
C VAL A 195 -31.23 -4.35 16.86
N GLY A 196 -32.09 -5.29 17.25
CA GLY A 196 -33.49 -5.36 16.81
C GLY A 196 -33.79 -6.31 15.64
N VAL A 197 -32.78 -6.95 15.02
CA VAL A 197 -33.06 -8.02 14.04
C VAL A 197 -33.34 -9.30 14.83
N ARG A 198 -34.62 -9.59 15.05
CA ARG A 198 -35.07 -10.90 15.52
C ARG A 198 -34.74 -11.87 14.39
N SER A 199 -33.88 -12.84 14.67
CA SER A 199 -33.71 -14.01 13.81
C SER A 199 -34.99 -14.82 13.96
N GLU A 200 -36.01 -14.50 13.17
CA GLU A 200 -37.17 -15.37 13.02
C GLU A 200 -36.63 -16.76 12.64
N PRO A 201 -36.97 -17.83 13.38
CA PRO A 201 -36.62 -19.17 12.96
C PRO A 201 -37.22 -19.39 11.56
N ALA A 202 -36.39 -19.83 10.62
CA ALA A 202 -36.86 -20.11 9.27
C ALA A 202 -38.05 -21.09 9.36
N PRO A 203 -39.22 -20.78 8.79
CA PRO A 203 -40.33 -21.71 8.77
C PRO A 203 -39.88 -23.02 8.11
N SER A 204 -40.39 -24.16 8.58
CA SER A 204 -39.99 -25.49 8.07
C SER A 204 -40.31 -25.69 6.58
N LEU A 205 -41.15 -24.81 6.01
CA LEU A 205 -41.50 -24.75 4.59
C LEU A 205 -41.53 -23.29 4.15
N ASP A 206 -40.58 -22.89 3.30
CA ASP A 206 -40.56 -21.56 2.69
C ASP A 206 -41.70 -21.45 1.66
N ALA A 207 -42.50 -20.38 1.72
CA ALA A 207 -43.60 -20.17 0.76
C ALA A 207 -43.13 -20.20 -0.71
N THR A 208 -41.88 -19.81 -0.96
CA THR A 208 -41.23 -19.88 -2.28
C THR A 208 -41.02 -21.31 -2.78
N PHE A 209 -40.89 -22.29 -1.87
CA PHE A 209 -40.79 -23.70 -2.26
C PHE A 209 -42.12 -24.24 -2.79
N LEU A 210 -43.25 -23.77 -2.24
CA LEU A 210 -44.59 -24.15 -2.70
C LEU A 210 -44.94 -23.53 -4.07
N THR A 211 -44.50 -22.30 -4.33
CA THR A 211 -44.80 -21.61 -5.59
C THR A 211 -43.85 -22.00 -6.73
N ASP A 212 -42.55 -22.10 -6.43
CA ASP A 212 -41.52 -22.20 -7.47
C ASP A 212 -40.91 -23.61 -7.57
N GLY A 213 -41.29 -24.51 -6.65
CA GLY A 213 -40.74 -25.86 -6.56
C GLY A 213 -39.29 -25.90 -6.04
N PRO A 214 -38.58 -27.04 -6.21
CA PRO A 214 -37.20 -27.18 -5.76
C PRO A 214 -36.26 -26.28 -6.54
N GLN A 215 -35.81 -25.21 -5.89
CA GLN A 215 -34.82 -24.28 -6.43
C GLN A 215 -33.46 -24.98 -6.59
N LYS A 216 -32.76 -24.68 -7.68
CA LYS A 216 -31.38 -25.15 -7.87
C LYS A 216 -30.51 -24.69 -6.71
N ASP A 217 -29.77 -25.61 -6.11
CA ASP A 217 -28.83 -25.29 -5.04
C ASP A 217 -27.94 -24.10 -5.42
N PRO A 218 -27.59 -23.23 -4.45
CA PRO A 218 -26.76 -22.07 -4.71
C PRO A 218 -25.43 -22.52 -5.33
N THR A 219 -25.31 -22.32 -6.64
CA THR A 219 -24.11 -22.67 -7.39
C THR A 219 -22.87 -21.93 -6.87
N PHE A 220 -21.68 -22.45 -7.17
CA PHE A 220 -20.41 -21.80 -6.84
C PHE A 220 -20.20 -20.42 -7.49
N ARG A 221 -21.17 -19.92 -8.29
CA ARG A 221 -21.18 -18.56 -8.85
C ARG A 221 -20.97 -17.47 -7.78
N LYS A 222 -21.49 -17.68 -6.56
CA LYS A 222 -21.27 -16.75 -5.42
C LYS A 222 -19.79 -16.67 -4.99
N TYR A 223 -18.98 -17.67 -5.31
CA TYR A 223 -17.58 -17.80 -4.93
C TYR A 223 -16.60 -17.58 -6.09
N ILE A 224 -17.03 -17.00 -7.23
CA ILE A 224 -16.14 -16.61 -8.34
C ILE A 224 -14.97 -15.75 -7.85
N ASN A 225 -15.21 -14.92 -6.84
CA ASN A 225 -14.20 -14.06 -6.22
C ASN A 225 -13.47 -14.70 -5.03
N GLY A 226 -13.51 -16.04 -4.92
CA GLY A 226 -12.94 -16.85 -3.86
C GLY A 226 -13.96 -17.30 -2.81
N ARG A 227 -13.58 -18.27 -1.98
CA ARG A 227 -14.35 -18.71 -0.80
C ARG A 227 -13.92 -17.89 0.43
N PRO A 228 -14.84 -17.44 1.29
CA PRO A 228 -14.49 -16.79 2.55
C PRO A 228 -13.77 -17.77 3.48
N HIS A 229 -12.70 -17.33 4.12
CA HIS A 229 -11.99 -18.10 5.15
C HIS A 229 -12.47 -17.72 6.55
N THR A 230 -12.50 -18.67 7.46
CA THR A 230 -12.68 -18.37 8.88
C THR A 230 -11.44 -17.62 9.39
N ILE A 231 -11.62 -16.42 9.94
CA ILE A 231 -10.50 -15.59 10.41
C ILE A 231 -9.97 -16.19 11.71
N THR A 232 -9.02 -17.11 11.58
CA THR A 232 -8.27 -17.72 12.67
C THR A 232 -6.92 -17.03 12.86
N ARG A 233 -6.28 -17.25 14.01
CA ARG A 233 -4.95 -16.71 14.29
C ARG A 233 -3.91 -17.21 13.28
N ARG A 234 -3.90 -18.52 12.99
CA ARG A 234 -3.01 -19.13 11.98
C ARG A 234 -3.17 -18.50 10.60
N PHE A 235 -4.41 -18.23 10.20
CA PHE A 235 -4.69 -17.56 8.92
C PHE A 235 -4.10 -16.13 8.90
N MET A 236 -4.29 -15.37 9.97
CA MET A 236 -3.75 -14.02 10.10
C MET A 236 -2.22 -14.00 10.17
N GLU A 237 -1.58 -14.96 10.86
CA GLU A 237 -0.13 -15.12 10.87
C GLU A 237 0.44 -15.28 9.46
N ARG A 238 -0.23 -16.06 8.61
CA ARG A 238 0.16 -16.17 7.20
C ARG A 238 0.04 -14.84 6.46
N MET A 239 -1.00 -14.05 6.74
CA MET A 239 -1.18 -12.73 6.14
C MET A 239 -0.13 -11.72 6.63
N TRP A 240 0.20 -11.71 7.91
CA TRP A 240 1.24 -10.86 8.47
C TRP A 240 2.63 -11.22 7.97
N ARG A 241 2.97 -12.51 7.86
CA ARG A 241 4.24 -12.95 7.25
C ARG A 241 4.37 -12.45 5.81
N ARG A 242 3.29 -12.53 5.01
CA ARG A 242 3.28 -11.97 3.66
C ARG A 242 3.61 -10.48 3.65
N ILE A 243 3.09 -9.72 4.59
CA ILE A 243 3.37 -8.28 4.69
C ILE A 243 4.79 -8.04 5.19
N SER A 244 5.26 -8.79 6.17
CA SER A 244 6.62 -8.72 6.68
C SER A 244 7.66 -8.89 5.58
N ASN A 245 7.45 -9.84 4.66
CA ASN A 245 8.32 -10.04 3.51
C ASN A 245 8.39 -8.83 2.56
N LEU A 246 7.40 -7.91 2.61
CA LEU A 246 7.37 -6.67 1.82
C LEU A 246 8.01 -5.47 2.51
N VAL A 247 8.43 -5.63 3.76
CA VAL A 247 9.07 -4.56 4.49
C VAL A 247 10.57 -4.67 4.21
N PRO A 248 11.20 -3.65 3.60
CA PRO A 248 12.65 -3.62 3.53
C PRO A 248 13.16 -3.50 4.96
N ARG A 249 13.80 -4.57 5.44
CA ARG A 249 14.52 -4.53 6.71
C ARG A 249 15.89 -3.97 6.39
N MET A 250 16.17 -2.76 6.87
CA MET A 250 17.56 -2.36 7.00
C MET A 250 18.12 -3.27 8.07
N THR A 251 18.85 -4.30 7.66
CA THR A 251 19.73 -5.00 8.57
C THR A 251 20.78 -3.97 8.97
N ILE A 252 20.44 -3.12 9.93
CA ILE A 252 21.45 -2.36 10.66
C ILE A 252 22.35 -3.47 11.19
N MET A 253 23.60 -3.50 10.72
CA MET A 253 24.61 -4.44 11.14
C MET A 253 24.89 -4.22 12.64
N ILE A 254 23.98 -4.64 13.51
CA ILE A 254 24.26 -4.85 14.93
C ILE A 254 25.32 -5.97 15.06
N MET A 255 25.48 -6.80 14.02
CA MET A 255 26.59 -7.75 13.90
C MET A 255 27.96 -7.12 13.58
N ALA A 256 28.06 -5.84 13.20
CA ALA A 256 29.37 -5.16 13.09
C ALA A 256 29.92 -4.81 14.47
N PHE A 257 29.09 -4.20 15.34
CA PHE A 257 29.51 -3.82 16.69
C PHE A 257 29.89 -5.01 17.58
N SER A 258 29.24 -6.18 17.41
CA SER A 258 29.59 -7.38 18.18
C SER A 258 30.95 -7.99 17.81
N LYS A 259 31.47 -7.76 16.59
CA LYS A 259 32.78 -8.29 16.18
C LYS A 259 33.93 -7.38 16.59
N ASP A 260 33.70 -6.07 16.62
CA ASP A 260 34.72 -5.11 17.05
C ASP A 260 34.90 -5.12 18.58
N LEU A 261 33.82 -5.35 19.35
CA LEU A 261 33.91 -5.57 20.81
C LEU A 261 34.63 -6.88 21.20
N MET A 262 34.69 -7.88 20.33
CA MET A 262 35.46 -9.11 20.57
C MET A 262 36.93 -9.01 20.11
N LYS A 263 37.29 -8.00 19.31
CA LYS A 263 38.67 -7.78 18.86
C LYS A 263 39.47 -6.87 19.79
N THR A 264 38.82 -6.06 20.61
CA THR A 264 39.47 -5.15 21.58
C THR A 264 39.68 -5.79 22.96
N ALA A 265 39.32 -7.06 23.14
CA ALA A 265 39.45 -7.81 24.40
C ALA A 265 40.55 -8.90 24.34
N LYS A 266 41.60 -8.69 23.54
CA LYS A 266 42.81 -9.53 23.50
C LYS A 266 44.06 -8.69 23.58
#